data_AF-H1Q265-F1
#
_entry.id   AF-H1Q265-F1
#
_cell.length_a   1.000
_cell.length_b   1.000
_cell.length_c   1.000
_cell.angle_alpha   90.00
_cell.angle_beta   90.00
_cell.angle_gamma   90.00
#
_symmetry.space_group_name_H-M   'P 1'
#
loop_
_entity.id
_entity.type
_entity.pdbx_description
1 polymer ?
#
loop_
_entity_poly.entity_id
_entity_poly.type
_entity_poly.pdbx_seq_one_letter_code
_entity_poly.pdbx_strand_id
1 'polypeptide(L)' 'MANFVVLHLEKAKRANSKMSAHIEHTFIAGNVDESRIHLDRELIAFPEGVKSRSAAIEHRI' A
#
# COMPACT_ATOMS: atom_id res chain seq x y z
N MET A 1 13.29 6.92 26.81
CA MET A 1 12.15 7.06 25.88
C MET A 1 11.27 5.84 26.06
N ALA A 2 9.96 6.01 26.27
CA ALA A 2 9.03 4.89 26.22
C ALA A 2 8.65 4.62 24.76
N ASN A 3 8.72 3.36 24.33
CA ASN A 3 8.29 2.94 23.00
C ASN A 3 6.89 2.35 23.11
N PHE A 4 6.00 2.75 22.21
CA PHE A 4 4.64 2.22 22.13
C PHE A 4 4.50 1.38 20.88
N VAL A 5 3.77 0.27 20.99
CA VAL A 5 3.27 -0.46 19.82
C VAL A 5 2.03 0.25 19.33
N VAL A 6 1.98 0.58 18.03
CA VAL A 6 0.83 1.22 17.40
C VAL A 6 0.23 0.27 16.37
N LEU A 7 -1.05 -0.08 16.56
CA LEU A 7 -1.84 -0.86 15.61
C LEU A 7 -3.21 -0.19 15.43
N HIS A 8 -3.51 0.23 14.22
CA HIS A 8 -4.83 0.73 13.82
C HIS A 8 -5.26 0.03 12.55
N LEU A 9 -6.48 -0.54 12.54
CA LEU A 9 -7.02 -1.27 11.39
C LEU A 9 -8.22 -0.49 10.83
N GLU A 10 -8.10 -0.04 9.58
CA GLU A 10 -9.20 0.61 8.86
C GLU A 10 -9.82 -0.39 7.86
N LYS A 11 -11.13 -0.66 8.00
CA LYS A 11 -11.84 -1.55 7.08
C LYS A 11 -12.05 -0.87 5.73
N ALA A 12 -11.39 -1.38 4.69
CA ALA A 12 -11.62 -0.94 3.32
C ALA A 12 -13.05 -1.31 2.85
N LYS A 13 -13.74 -0.36 2.20
CA LYS A 13 -15.10 -0.58 1.69
C LYS A 13 -15.16 -1.42 0.40
N ARG A 14 -14.04 -1.56 -0.34
CA ARG A 14 -13.83 -2.35 -1.58
C ARG A 14 -12.37 -2.13 -2.06
N ALA A 15 -12.05 -2.48 -3.32
CA ALA A 15 -10.85 -1.99 -4.00
C ALA A 15 -10.82 -0.44 -3.92
N ASN A 16 -10.00 0.08 -3.00
CA ASN A 16 -9.84 1.51 -2.77
C ASN A 16 -8.70 1.99 -3.68
N SER A 17 -9.05 2.34 -4.92
CA SER A 17 -8.08 2.75 -5.94
C SER A 17 -7.20 3.92 -5.49
N LYS A 18 -7.72 4.86 -4.70
CA LYS A 18 -6.93 5.97 -4.13
C LYS A 18 -5.87 5.48 -3.15
N MET A 19 -6.23 4.56 -2.27
CA MET A 19 -5.27 3.99 -1.32
C MET A 19 -4.24 3.11 -2.02
N SER A 20 -4.65 2.34 -3.04
CA SER A 20 -3.70 1.62 -3.88
C SER A 20 -2.74 2.57 -4.58
N ALA A 21 -3.24 3.66 -5.17
CA ALA A 21 -2.38 4.66 -5.82
C ALA A 21 -1.38 5.33 -4.87
N HIS A 22 -1.79 5.55 -3.61
CA HIS A 22 -0.90 6.09 -2.59
C HIS A 22 0.19 5.09 -2.17
N ILE A 23 -0.14 3.81 -2.00
CA ILE A 23 0.82 2.75 -1.61
C ILE A 23 1.77 2.40 -2.77
N GLU A 24 1.23 2.33 -3.99
CA GLU A 24 2.00 2.02 -5.21
C GLU A 24 2.71 3.27 -5.78
N HIS A 25 2.60 4.42 -5.10
CA HIS A 25 3.19 5.71 -5.48
C HIS A 25 2.87 6.17 -6.92
N THR A 26 1.70 5.79 -7.45
CA THR A 26 1.21 6.33 -8.74
C THR A 26 0.65 7.75 -8.58
N PHE A 27 0.47 8.20 -7.33
CA PHE A 27 0.19 9.57 -6.94
C PHE A 27 1.05 9.94 -5.73
N ILE A 28 1.81 11.04 -5.85
CA ILE A 28 2.65 11.55 -4.76
C ILE A 28 1.89 12.63 -3.98
N ALA A 29 1.68 12.40 -2.69
CA ALA A 29 1.09 13.39 -1.79
C ALA A 29 2.13 14.42 -1.37
N GLY A 30 1.71 15.66 -1.09
CA GLY A 30 2.63 16.78 -0.81
C GLY A 30 3.50 16.64 0.45
N ASN A 31 3.24 15.65 1.30
CA ASN A 31 4.02 15.34 2.49
C ASN A 31 5.02 14.18 2.29
N VAL A 32 5.16 13.65 1.08
CA VAL A 32 6.07 12.55 0.73
C VAL A 32 7.41 13.14 0.25
N ASP A 33 8.52 12.60 0.78
CA ASP A 33 9.86 12.85 0.24
C ASP A 33 10.13 11.87 -0.90
N GLU A 34 9.99 12.32 -2.14
CA GLU A 34 10.16 11.52 -3.35
C GLU A 34 11.54 10.85 -3.43
N SER A 35 12.58 11.48 -2.85
CA SER A 35 13.93 10.93 -2.86
C SER A 35 14.05 9.62 -2.09
N ARG A 36 13.06 9.28 -1.25
CA ARG A 36 13.07 8.10 -0.37
C ARG A 36 12.13 6.99 -0.79
N ILE A 37 11.31 7.17 -1.82
CA ILE A 37 10.33 6.16 -2.27
C ILE A 37 11.02 4.83 -2.62
N HIS A 38 12.24 4.89 -3.16
CA HIS A 38 13.05 3.70 -3.49
C HIS A 38 13.43 2.83 -2.28
N LEU A 39 13.20 3.30 -1.05
CA LEU A 39 13.46 2.55 0.18
C LEU A 39 12.29 1.64 0.58
N ASP A 40 11.09 1.87 0.04
CA ASP A 40 9.92 1.05 0.31
C ASP A 40 10.13 -0.38 -0.22
N ARG A 41 9.50 -1.35 0.45
CA ARG A 41 9.63 -2.77 0.12
C ARG A 41 8.27 -3.45 0.07
N GLU A 42 8.09 -4.27 -0.95
CA GLU A 42 6.98 -5.21 -0.98
C GLU A 42 7.35 -6.44 -0.14
N LEU A 43 6.50 -6.79 0.82
CA LEU A 43 6.77 -7.89 1.77
C LEU A 43 6.22 -9.25 1.28
N ILE A 44 5.36 -9.23 0.27
CA ILE A 44 4.71 -10.41 -0.31
C ILE A 44 4.81 -10.34 -1.83
N ALA A 45 4.89 -11.48 -2.51
CA ALA A 45 4.83 -11.52 -3.96
C ALA A 45 3.37 -11.72 -4.42
N PHE A 46 2.97 -11.03 -5.49
CA PHE A 46 1.69 -11.31 -6.13
C PHE A 46 1.71 -12.68 -6.84
N PRO A 47 0.59 -13.42 -6.82
CA PRO A 47 0.41 -14.62 -7.64
C PRO A 47 0.53 -14.33 -9.14
N GLU A 48 0.78 -15.37 -9.92
CA GLU A 48 0.84 -15.26 -11.38
C GLU A 48 -0.44 -14.63 -11.96
N GLY A 49 -0.28 -13.68 -12.87
CA GLY A 49 -1.38 -12.96 -13.50
C GLY A 49 -1.92 -11.77 -12.70
N VAL A 50 -1.49 -11.58 -11.44
CA VAL A 50 -1.87 -10.43 -10.60
C VAL A 50 -0.73 -9.42 -10.61
N LYS A 51 -1.02 -8.19 -11.04
CA LYS A 51 0.00 -7.15 -11.29
C LYS A 51 -0.13 -5.91 -10.41
N SER A 52 -1.14 -5.86 -9.53
CA SER A 52 -1.37 -4.72 -8.65
C SER A 52 -2.12 -5.12 -7.39
N ARG A 53 -2.02 -4.28 -6.37
CA ARG A 53 -2.78 -4.43 -5.13
C ARG A 53 -4.28 -4.38 -5.38
N SER A 54 -4.72 -3.54 -6.32
CA SER A 54 -6.15 -3.46 -6.67
C SER A 54 -6.64 -4.79 -7.27
N ALA A 55 -5.88 -5.39 -8.18
CA ALA A 55 -6.20 -6.72 -8.73
C ALA A 55 -6.21 -7.79 -7.61
N ALA A 56 -5.21 -7.76 -6.71
CA ALA A 56 -5.18 -8.69 -5.58
C ALA A 56 -6.44 -8.59 -4.69
N ILE A 57 -6.88 -7.37 -4.37
CA ILE A 57 -8.10 -7.14 -3.57
C ILE A 57 -9.35 -7.64 -4.30
N GLU A 58 -9.44 -7.44 -5.62
CA GLU A 58 -10.56 -7.94 -6.44
C GLU A 58 -10.61 -9.47 -6.48
N HIS A 59 -9.44 -10.12 -6.60
CA HIS A 59 -9.30 -11.57 -6.59
C HIS A 59 -9.42 -12.20 -5.19
N ARG A 60 -9.52 -11.40 -4.11
CA ARG A 60 -9.62 -11.87 -2.72
C ARG A 60 -8.43 -12.75 -2.30
N ILE A 61 -7.24 -12.39 -2.76
CA ILE A 61 -5.97 -13.06 -2.44
C ILE A 61 -5.14 -12.24 -1.45
#